data_AF-A0AA96QSW8-F1
#
_entry.id   AF-A0AA96QSW8-F1
#
_cell.length_a   1.000
_cell.length_b   1.000
_cell.length_c   1.000
_cell.angle_alpha   90.00
_cell.angle_beta   90.00
_cell.angle_gamma   90.00
#
_symmetry.space_group_name_H-M   'P 1'
#
loop_
_entity.id
_entity.type
_entity.pdbx_description
1 polymer ?
#
loop_
_entity_poly.entity_id
_entity_poly.type
_entity_poly.pdbx_seq_one_letter_code
_entity_poly.pdbx_strand_id
1 'polypeptide(L)'
;MARLTQQERRDRTETALVAAAAELVVESGLRSMTLARVGERAGYSRGIVNHHFGTKQALLEALAHATQSGFVPGLDQFQPGLERLLAVVERYVGALGDVSVISRAFLLLWAEASTTPELTDLFRERDEGFRGRLRADVEAGIAEGLVRPDVAPDDVAVTILGQLRGIGLQRVLDPDAVDTERLRHVVADQWRRALGR
;
A
#
# COMPACT_ATOMS: atom_id res chain seq x y z
N MET A 1 36.02 -2.94 11.68
CA MET A 1 34.58 -3.05 11.39
C MET A 1 34.00 -4.13 12.29
N ALA A 2 32.95 -3.85 13.05
CA ALA A 2 32.32 -4.83 13.95
C ALA A 2 31.65 -5.96 13.15
N ARG A 3 31.78 -7.20 13.63
CA ARG A 3 31.16 -8.39 13.00
C ARG A 3 29.67 -8.37 13.31
N LEU A 4 28.83 -8.32 12.28
CA LEU A 4 27.38 -8.41 12.43
C LEU A 4 26.99 -9.63 13.25
N THR A 5 25.97 -9.50 14.07
CA THR A 5 25.32 -10.61 14.77
C THR A 5 24.64 -11.54 13.75
N GLN A 6 24.23 -12.73 14.21
CA GLN A 6 23.49 -13.65 13.36
C GLN A 6 22.12 -13.09 12.96
N GLN A 7 21.47 -12.35 13.86
CA GLN A 7 20.18 -11.71 13.62
C GLN A 7 20.30 -10.61 12.56
N GLU A 8 21.26 -9.69 12.70
CA GLU A 8 21.46 -8.61 11.72
C GLU A 8 21.79 -9.14 10.31
N ARG A 9 22.53 -10.25 10.22
CA ARG A 9 22.76 -10.91 8.92
C ARG A 9 21.48 -11.46 8.32
N ARG A 10 20.61 -12.04 9.14
CA ARG A 10 19.33 -12.60 8.71
C ARG A 10 18.41 -11.48 8.20
N ASP A 11 18.25 -10.41 8.96
CA ASP A 11 17.38 -9.28 8.62
C ASP A 11 17.85 -8.58 7.33
N ARG A 12 19.16 -8.40 7.17
CA ARG A 12 19.74 -7.84 5.94
C ARG A 12 19.48 -8.72 4.72
N THR A 13 19.58 -10.03 4.88
CA THR A 13 19.33 -10.99 3.80
C THR A 13 17.85 -11.00 3.42
N GLU A 14 16.96 -11.01 4.41
CA GLU A 14 15.51 -10.92 4.19
C GLU A 14 15.13 -9.63 3.47
N THR A 15 15.65 -8.48 3.91
CA THR A 15 15.44 -7.18 3.26
C THR A 15 15.87 -7.19 1.80
N ALA A 16 17.04 -7.75 1.49
CA ALA A 16 17.55 -7.86 0.13
C ALA A 16 16.68 -8.76 -0.75
N LEU A 17 16.20 -9.88 -0.21
CA LEU A 17 15.33 -10.82 -0.93
C LEU A 17 13.95 -10.21 -1.21
N VAL A 18 13.38 -9.48 -0.26
CA VAL A 18 12.11 -8.77 -0.43
C VAL A 18 12.24 -7.65 -1.47
N ALA A 19 13.33 -6.88 -1.44
CA ALA A 19 13.59 -5.85 -2.44
C ALA A 19 13.70 -6.44 -3.85
N ALA A 20 14.46 -7.53 -4.01
CA ALA A 20 14.57 -8.25 -5.28
C ALA A 20 13.23 -8.82 -5.76
N ALA A 21 12.38 -9.30 -4.85
CA ALA A 21 11.04 -9.75 -5.19
C ALA A 21 10.16 -8.59 -5.69
N ALA A 22 10.23 -7.42 -5.04
CA ALA A 22 9.51 -6.23 -5.47
C ALA A 22 9.93 -5.79 -6.89
N GLU A 23 11.23 -5.75 -7.16
CA GLU A 23 11.76 -5.43 -8.50
C GLU A 23 11.24 -6.39 -9.56
N LEU A 24 11.30 -7.72 -9.31
CA LEU A 24 10.81 -8.72 -10.26
C LEU A 24 9.30 -8.59 -10.53
N VAL A 25 8.51 -8.31 -9.50
CA VAL A 25 7.06 -8.05 -9.66
C VAL A 25 6.83 -6.82 -10.53
N VAL A 26 7.58 -5.76 -10.32
CA VAL A 26 7.46 -4.51 -11.08
C VAL A 26 7.93 -4.65 -12.53
N GLU A 27 9.02 -5.38 -12.78
CA GLU A 27 9.63 -5.54 -14.10
C GLU A 27 8.90 -6.57 -14.98
N SER A 28 8.41 -7.65 -14.39
CA SER A 28 7.97 -8.85 -15.13
C SER A 28 6.68 -9.48 -14.60
N GLY A 29 6.05 -8.86 -13.60
CA GLY A 29 4.80 -9.34 -13.01
C GLY A 29 4.97 -10.54 -12.07
N LEU A 30 3.95 -10.76 -11.25
CA LEU A 30 3.91 -11.78 -10.19
C LEU A 30 4.15 -13.22 -10.70
N ARG A 31 3.65 -13.54 -11.90
CA ARG A 31 3.77 -14.88 -12.49
C ARG A 31 5.22 -15.26 -12.76
N SER A 32 6.06 -14.29 -13.14
CA SER A 32 7.47 -14.50 -13.43
C SER A 32 8.33 -14.72 -12.19
N MET A 33 7.83 -14.35 -11.01
CA MET A 33 8.57 -14.41 -9.75
C MET A 33 8.70 -15.86 -9.24
N THR A 34 9.93 -16.31 -9.01
CA THR A 34 10.23 -17.61 -8.39
C THR A 34 11.32 -17.45 -7.33
N LEU A 35 11.38 -18.35 -6.34
CA LEU A 35 12.43 -18.32 -5.32
C LEU A 35 13.84 -18.35 -5.92
N ALA A 36 14.02 -19.02 -7.06
CA ALA A 36 15.30 -19.07 -7.78
C ALA A 36 15.68 -17.70 -8.36
N ARG A 37 14.77 -17.05 -9.09
CA ARG A 37 15.00 -15.74 -9.69
C ARG A 37 15.20 -14.64 -8.65
N VAL A 38 14.48 -14.72 -7.53
CA VAL A 38 14.66 -13.80 -6.39
C VAL A 38 16.04 -13.96 -5.78
N GLY A 39 16.50 -15.20 -5.58
CA GLY A 39 17.86 -15.47 -5.10
C GLY A 39 18.90 -14.91 -6.05
N GLU A 40 18.81 -15.26 -7.34
CA GLU A 40 19.71 -14.76 -8.38
C GLU A 40 19.80 -13.24 -8.39
N ARG A 41 18.65 -12.55 -8.38
CA ARG A 41 18.58 -11.07 -8.35
C ARG A 41 19.22 -10.48 -7.10
N ALA A 42 18.99 -11.10 -5.94
CA ALA A 42 19.53 -10.63 -4.67
C ALA A 42 21.00 -11.05 -4.42
N GLY A 43 21.62 -11.80 -5.34
CA GLY A 43 22.98 -12.33 -5.17
C GLY A 43 23.09 -13.52 -4.20
N TYR A 44 21.99 -14.25 -3.98
CA TYR A 44 21.90 -15.40 -3.09
C TYR A 44 21.51 -16.69 -3.82
N SER A 45 21.89 -17.84 -3.27
CA SER A 45 21.45 -19.12 -3.82
C SER A 45 19.97 -19.36 -3.54
N ARG A 46 19.30 -20.17 -4.39
CA ARG A 46 17.93 -20.64 -4.13
C ARG A 46 17.78 -21.29 -2.74
N GLY A 47 18.82 -21.97 -2.26
CA GLY A 47 18.83 -22.59 -0.93
C GLY A 47 18.68 -21.58 0.20
N ILE A 48 19.30 -20.41 0.08
CA ILE A 48 19.15 -19.31 1.06
C ILE A 48 17.72 -18.78 1.05
N VAL A 49 17.14 -18.55 -0.13
CA VAL A 49 15.75 -18.07 -0.23
C VAL A 49 14.78 -19.08 0.38
N ASN A 50 14.99 -20.38 0.09
CA ASN A 50 14.19 -21.46 0.67
C ASN A 50 14.36 -21.55 2.19
N HIS A 51 15.57 -21.31 2.71
CA HIS A 51 15.80 -21.28 4.15
C HIS A 51 15.08 -20.10 4.84
N HIS A 52 15.01 -18.94 4.18
CA HIS A 52 14.34 -17.76 4.74
C HIS A 52 12.81 -17.85 4.68
N PHE A 53 12.25 -18.26 3.55
CA PHE A 53 10.80 -18.19 3.32
C PHE A 53 10.13 -19.56 3.19
N GLY A 54 10.85 -20.60 2.77
CA GLY A 54 10.31 -21.94 2.52
C GLY A 54 9.43 -22.05 1.26
N THR A 55 8.53 -21.11 1.04
CA THR A 55 7.59 -21.12 -0.09
C THR A 55 7.53 -19.78 -0.81
N LYS A 56 7.08 -19.80 -2.08
CA LYS A 56 6.77 -18.57 -2.83
C LYS A 56 5.69 -17.75 -2.11
N GLN A 57 4.73 -18.42 -1.49
CA GLN A 57 3.66 -17.78 -0.73
C GLN A 57 4.21 -16.99 0.47
N ALA A 58 5.07 -17.58 1.29
CA ALA A 58 5.65 -16.88 2.44
C ALA A 58 6.52 -15.67 2.01
N LEU A 59 7.22 -15.76 0.87
CA LEU A 59 7.90 -14.60 0.30
C LEU A 59 6.92 -13.52 -0.16
N LEU A 60 5.78 -13.90 -0.74
CA LEU A 60 4.74 -12.95 -1.13
C LEU A 60 4.09 -12.27 0.07
N GLU A 61 3.82 -13.02 1.14
CA GLU A 61 3.34 -12.49 2.40
C GLU A 61 4.34 -11.51 3.01
N ALA A 62 5.64 -11.85 3.01
CA ALA A 62 6.70 -10.96 3.47
C ALA A 62 6.83 -9.70 2.61
N LEU A 63 6.76 -9.83 1.28
CA LEU A 63 6.77 -8.70 0.36
C LEU A 63 5.56 -7.80 0.58
N ALA A 64 4.36 -8.37 0.64
CA ALA A 64 3.17 -7.63 0.96
C ALA A 64 3.30 -6.97 2.34
N HIS A 65 3.81 -7.65 3.37
CA HIS A 65 4.04 -7.05 4.68
C HIS A 65 4.99 -5.85 4.65
N ALA A 66 6.10 -5.96 3.91
CA ALA A 66 7.08 -4.90 3.73
C ALA A 66 6.52 -3.68 2.98
N THR A 67 5.49 -3.88 2.16
CA THR A 67 4.71 -2.76 1.62
C THR A 67 3.88 -2.17 2.76
N GLN A 68 4.24 -0.99 3.24
CA GLN A 68 3.48 -0.25 4.26
C GLN A 68 2.13 0.20 3.68
N SER A 69 1.19 -0.71 3.51
CA SER A 69 -0.10 -0.35 2.95
C SER A 69 -0.97 0.32 4.00
N GLY A 70 -1.17 1.62 3.82
CA GLY A 70 -2.12 2.38 4.62
C GLY A 70 -1.54 3.02 5.86
N PHE A 71 -0.21 2.98 6.04
CA PHE A 71 0.48 3.98 6.85
C PHE A 71 0.62 5.22 5.99
N VAL A 72 -0.17 6.23 6.30
CA VAL A 72 0.01 7.56 5.74
C VAL A 72 0.76 8.36 6.82
N PRO A 73 2.04 8.70 6.61
CA PRO A 73 2.87 9.29 7.66
C PRO A 73 2.33 10.64 8.12
N GLY A 74 2.60 10.98 9.39
CA GLY A 74 2.35 12.28 10.00
C GLY A 74 0.88 12.63 10.22
N LEU A 75 0.01 11.62 10.31
CA LEU A 75 -1.39 11.81 10.68
C LEU A 75 -1.59 12.02 12.19
N ASP A 76 -0.55 11.82 13.01
CA ASP A 76 -0.60 11.87 14.47
C ASP A 76 -1.07 13.23 15.03
N GLN A 77 -0.95 14.28 14.23
CA GLN A 77 -1.40 15.63 14.57
C GLN A 77 -2.91 15.86 14.37
N PHE A 78 -3.62 14.95 13.70
CA PHE A 78 -5.05 15.09 13.41
C PHE A 78 -5.87 14.17 14.30
N GLN A 79 -6.94 14.72 14.88
CA GLN A 79 -7.98 13.91 15.52
C GLN A 79 -8.85 13.24 14.44
N PRO A 80 -9.45 12.07 14.74
CA PRO A 80 -10.41 11.44 13.84
C PRO A 80 -11.51 12.43 13.44
N GLY A 81 -11.81 12.53 12.15
CA GLY A 81 -12.75 13.54 11.63
C GLY A 81 -12.47 13.91 10.18
N LEU A 82 -13.24 14.89 9.66
CA LEU A 82 -13.14 15.33 8.26
C LEU A 82 -11.72 15.75 7.88
N GLU A 83 -11.04 16.56 8.70
CA GLU A 83 -9.69 17.03 8.36
C GLU A 83 -8.65 15.91 8.32
N ARG A 84 -8.78 14.88 9.18
CA ARG A 84 -7.91 13.70 9.09
C ARG A 84 -8.19 12.89 7.83
N LEU A 85 -9.46 12.70 7.48
CA LEU A 85 -9.85 12.01 6.25
C LEU A 85 -9.25 12.68 5.01
N LEU A 86 -9.35 14.01 4.93
CA LEU A 86 -8.80 14.79 3.83
C LEU A 86 -7.25 14.72 3.81
N ALA A 87 -6.62 14.76 4.99
CA ALA A 87 -5.17 14.57 5.10
C ALA A 87 -4.73 13.16 4.65
N VAL A 88 -5.50 12.12 4.94
CA VAL A 88 -5.25 10.75 4.44
C VAL A 88 -5.26 10.75 2.91
N VAL A 89 -6.30 11.33 2.30
CA VAL A 89 -6.45 11.42 0.83
C VAL A 89 -5.28 12.18 0.21
N GLU A 90 -4.99 13.39 0.71
CA GLU A 90 -3.94 14.25 0.15
C GLU A 90 -2.57 13.57 0.23
N ARG A 91 -2.22 13.02 1.39
CA ARG A 91 -0.91 12.42 1.59
C ARG A 91 -0.76 11.09 0.87
N TYR A 92 -1.83 10.28 0.79
CA TYR A 92 -1.80 9.06 0.01
C TYR A 92 -1.51 9.39 -1.46
N VAL A 93 -2.24 10.33 -2.05
CA VAL A 93 -2.03 10.71 -3.47
C VAL A 93 -0.67 11.35 -3.67
N GLY A 94 -0.22 12.24 -2.77
CA GLY A 94 1.12 12.84 -2.85
C GLY A 94 2.24 11.80 -2.79
N ALA A 95 2.11 10.77 -1.94
CA ALA A 95 3.07 9.67 -1.84
C ALA A 95 3.16 8.81 -3.11
N LEU A 96 2.19 8.93 -4.04
CA LEU A 96 2.27 8.31 -5.36
C LEU A 96 3.23 9.06 -6.32
N GLY A 97 3.74 10.24 -5.95
CA GLY A 97 4.72 10.96 -6.76
C GLY A 97 6.08 10.28 -6.77
N ASP A 98 6.53 9.83 -5.60
CA ASP A 98 7.82 9.18 -5.35
C ASP A 98 7.62 7.69 -5.01
N VAL A 99 6.98 6.95 -5.92
CA VAL A 99 6.61 5.55 -5.64
C VAL A 99 7.86 4.68 -5.63
N SER A 100 8.30 4.30 -4.43
CA SER A 100 9.31 3.25 -4.28
C SER A 100 8.92 1.99 -5.04
N VAL A 101 9.91 1.19 -5.47
CA VAL A 101 9.67 -0.11 -6.13
C VAL A 101 8.72 -0.99 -5.29
N ILE A 102 8.87 -0.94 -3.96
CA ILE A 102 8.00 -1.64 -3.01
C ILE A 102 6.55 -1.15 -3.13
N SER A 103 6.32 0.17 -3.10
CA SER A 103 4.97 0.75 -3.23
C SER A 103 4.32 0.45 -4.60
N ARG A 104 5.11 0.34 -5.69
CA ARG A 104 4.61 -0.11 -7.00
C ARG A 104 4.24 -1.59 -6.97
N ALA A 105 5.11 -2.44 -6.41
CA ALA A 105 4.86 -3.87 -6.26
C ALA A 105 3.57 -4.12 -5.47
N PHE A 106 3.32 -3.35 -4.42
CA PHE A 106 2.08 -3.41 -3.64
C PHE A 106 0.81 -3.25 -4.49
N LEU A 107 0.76 -2.21 -5.34
CA LEU A 107 -0.41 -1.95 -6.19
C LEU A 107 -0.63 -3.07 -7.21
N LEU A 108 0.45 -3.62 -7.75
CA LEU A 108 0.40 -4.75 -8.68
C LEU A 108 -0.06 -6.04 -7.98
N LEU A 109 0.45 -6.32 -6.78
CA LEU A 109 0.02 -7.46 -5.96
C LEU A 109 -1.44 -7.33 -5.52
N TRP A 110 -1.87 -6.12 -5.13
CA TRP A 110 -3.27 -5.83 -4.80
C TRP A 110 -4.20 -6.12 -5.98
N ALA A 111 -3.82 -5.70 -7.19
CA ALA A 111 -4.60 -5.98 -8.39
C ALA A 111 -4.68 -7.50 -8.69
N GLU A 112 -3.55 -8.22 -8.59
CA GLU A 112 -3.48 -9.66 -8.80
C GLU A 112 -4.20 -10.47 -7.71
N ALA A 113 -4.38 -9.93 -6.50
CA ALA A 113 -5.04 -10.62 -5.37
C ALA A 113 -6.50 -11.01 -5.66
N SER A 114 -7.14 -10.39 -6.65
CA SER A 114 -8.47 -10.76 -7.13
C SER A 114 -8.52 -12.13 -7.82
N THR A 115 -7.38 -12.64 -8.29
CA THR A 115 -7.25 -13.92 -9.01
C THR A 115 -6.21 -14.85 -8.40
N THR A 116 -5.56 -14.44 -7.31
CA THR A 116 -4.50 -15.17 -6.61
C THR A 116 -4.94 -15.47 -5.17
N PRO A 117 -5.47 -16.68 -4.88
CA PRO A 117 -6.01 -17.04 -3.56
C PRO A 117 -5.03 -16.80 -2.40
N GLU A 118 -3.73 -17.01 -2.64
CA GLU A 118 -2.66 -16.83 -1.65
C GLU A 118 -2.51 -15.36 -1.21
N LEU A 119 -2.99 -14.41 -2.02
CA LEU A 119 -2.96 -12.98 -1.71
C LEU A 119 -4.32 -12.45 -1.25
N THR A 120 -5.42 -13.15 -1.60
CA THR A 120 -6.78 -12.65 -1.39
C THR A 120 -7.05 -12.28 0.06
N ASP A 121 -6.78 -13.17 1.00
CA ASP A 121 -7.10 -12.93 2.42
C ASP A 121 -6.23 -11.82 3.03
N LEU A 122 -4.95 -11.80 2.68
CA LEU A 122 -4.02 -10.77 3.12
C LEU A 122 -4.44 -9.37 2.68
N PHE A 123 -4.81 -9.20 1.41
CA PHE A 123 -5.25 -7.90 0.90
C PHE A 123 -6.66 -7.55 1.33
N ARG A 124 -7.55 -8.54 1.55
CA ARG A 124 -8.87 -8.33 2.13
C ARG A 124 -8.77 -7.74 3.53
N GLU A 125 -7.94 -8.33 4.39
CA GLU A 125 -7.72 -7.85 5.77
C GLU A 125 -7.13 -6.42 5.76
N ARG A 126 -6.15 -6.16 4.89
CA ARG A 126 -5.53 -4.83 4.76
C ARG A 126 -6.53 -3.76 4.31
N ASP A 127 -7.31 -4.05 3.28
CA ASP A 127 -8.32 -3.12 2.80
C ASP A 127 -9.43 -2.92 3.83
N GLU A 128 -9.80 -3.95 4.60
CA GLU A 128 -10.77 -3.82 5.70
C GLU A 128 -10.23 -2.91 6.81
N GLY A 129 -8.98 -3.09 7.22
CA GLY A 129 -8.33 -2.20 8.18
C GLY A 129 -8.25 -0.75 7.70
N PHE A 130 -7.99 -0.53 6.40
CA PHE A 130 -7.95 0.82 5.83
C PHE A 130 -9.35 1.45 5.78
N ARG A 131 -10.36 0.71 5.28
CA ARG A 131 -11.76 1.17 5.26
C ARG A 131 -12.26 1.48 6.67
N GLY A 132 -11.92 0.66 7.67
CA GLY A 132 -12.31 0.90 9.06
C GLY A 132 -11.77 2.22 9.61
N ARG A 133 -10.54 2.61 9.25
CA ARG A 133 -9.98 3.92 9.64
C ARG A 133 -10.69 5.09 8.95
N LEU A 134 -10.97 4.97 7.64
CA LEU A 134 -11.72 5.99 6.89
C LEU A 134 -13.15 6.13 7.45
N ARG A 135 -13.83 5.01 7.74
CA ARG A 135 -15.16 4.98 8.34
C ARG A 135 -15.19 5.74 9.66
N ALA A 136 -14.23 5.46 10.55
CA ALA A 136 -14.12 6.16 11.83
C ALA A 136 -13.94 7.68 11.69
N ASP A 137 -13.20 8.12 10.66
CA ASP A 137 -13.04 9.56 10.38
C ASP A 137 -14.33 10.20 9.88
N VAL A 138 -15.09 9.49 9.06
CA VAL A 138 -16.41 9.96 8.60
C VAL A 138 -17.40 10.02 9.76
N GLU A 139 -17.47 8.98 10.59
CA GLU A 139 -18.32 8.94 11.79
C GLU A 139 -18.02 10.07 12.77
N ALA A 140 -16.74 10.34 13.03
CA ALA A 140 -16.32 11.45 13.88
C ALA A 140 -16.71 12.81 13.26
N GLY A 141 -16.51 12.97 11.95
CA GLY A 141 -16.92 14.18 11.24
C GLY A 141 -18.44 14.42 11.27
N ILE A 142 -19.25 13.36 11.26
CA ILE A 142 -20.71 13.45 11.43
C ILE A 142 -21.05 13.90 12.86
N ALA A 143 -20.41 13.31 13.86
CA ALA A 143 -20.63 13.66 15.27
C ALA A 143 -20.27 15.13 15.58
N GLU A 144 -19.25 15.66 14.93
CA GLU A 144 -18.83 17.07 15.03
C GLU A 144 -19.68 18.03 14.18
N GLY A 145 -20.58 17.51 13.34
CA GLY A 145 -21.41 18.30 12.44
C GLY A 145 -20.67 18.89 11.23
N LEU A 146 -19.44 18.44 10.97
CA LEU A 146 -18.61 18.85 9.83
C LEU A 146 -18.90 18.04 8.56
N VAL A 147 -19.40 16.81 8.73
CA VAL A 147 -19.87 15.93 7.64
C VAL A 147 -21.39 15.85 7.67
N ARG A 148 -22.04 15.84 6.51
CA ARG A 148 -23.49 15.69 6.42
C ARG A 148 -23.96 14.35 7.01
N PRO A 149 -25.07 14.32 7.77
CA PRO A 149 -25.50 13.11 8.48
C PRO A 149 -26.17 12.05 7.59
N ASP A 150 -26.46 12.37 6.33
CA ASP A 150 -27.13 11.48 5.38
C ASP A 150 -26.17 10.60 4.57
N VAL A 151 -24.85 10.79 4.74
CA VAL A 151 -23.84 9.93 4.08
C VAL A 151 -23.67 8.62 4.84
N ALA A 152 -23.50 7.52 4.12
CA ALA A 152 -23.14 6.22 4.69
C ALA A 152 -21.61 6.11 4.84
N PRO A 153 -21.06 6.00 6.08
CA PRO A 153 -19.61 5.97 6.30
C PRO A 153 -18.88 4.84 5.55
N ASP A 154 -19.47 3.66 5.47
CA ASP A 154 -18.89 2.52 4.75
C ASP A 154 -18.80 2.77 3.24
N ASP A 155 -19.83 3.35 2.62
CA ASP A 155 -19.84 3.67 1.19
C ASP A 155 -18.79 4.73 0.86
N VAL A 156 -18.62 5.74 1.74
CA VAL A 156 -17.57 6.75 1.62
C VAL A 156 -16.19 6.09 1.69
N ALA A 157 -15.98 5.19 2.67
CA ALA A 157 -14.71 4.49 2.83
C ALA A 157 -14.35 3.63 1.60
N VAL A 158 -15.32 2.88 1.05
CA VAL A 158 -15.15 2.09 -0.18
C VAL A 158 -14.80 2.99 -1.36
N THR A 159 -15.52 4.09 -1.53
CA THR A 159 -15.34 5.01 -2.67
C THR A 159 -13.98 5.71 -2.62
N ILE A 160 -13.57 6.20 -1.44
CA ILE A 160 -12.24 6.79 -1.23
C ILE A 160 -11.17 5.76 -1.56
N LEU A 161 -11.22 4.56 -0.96
CA LEU A 161 -10.21 3.53 -1.21
C LEU A 161 -10.13 3.18 -2.69
N GLY A 162 -11.27 2.98 -3.37
CA GLY A 162 -11.32 2.72 -4.81
C GLY A 162 -10.64 3.81 -5.64
N GLN A 163 -10.92 5.08 -5.33
CA GLN A 163 -10.30 6.22 -6.01
C GLN A 163 -8.78 6.25 -5.80
N LEU A 164 -8.31 6.05 -4.56
CA LEU A 164 -6.88 6.01 -4.22
C LEU A 164 -6.14 4.89 -4.97
N ARG A 165 -6.73 3.70 -5.05
CA ARG A 165 -6.19 2.55 -5.80
C ARG A 165 -6.15 2.82 -7.30
N GLY A 166 -7.23 3.37 -7.85
CA GLY A 166 -7.35 3.68 -9.27
C GLY A 166 -6.34 4.75 -9.73
N ILE A 167 -6.12 5.80 -8.93
CA ILE A 167 -5.07 6.79 -9.19
C ILE A 167 -3.68 6.13 -9.13
N GLY A 168 -3.45 5.30 -8.11
CA GLY A 168 -2.20 4.54 -7.98
C GLY A 168 -1.89 3.67 -9.19
N LEU A 169 -2.86 2.90 -9.68
CA LEU A 169 -2.67 2.07 -10.87
C LEU A 169 -2.45 2.89 -12.14
N GLN A 170 -3.16 4.00 -12.33
CA GLN A 170 -2.90 4.92 -13.44
C GLN A 170 -1.48 5.47 -13.40
N ARG A 171 -0.99 5.88 -12.22
CA ARG A 171 0.40 6.37 -12.02
C ARG A 171 1.44 5.28 -12.29
N VAL A 172 1.15 4.03 -11.94
CA VAL A 172 2.04 2.89 -12.24
C VAL A 172 2.10 2.60 -13.74
N LEU A 173 0.98 2.78 -14.45
CA LEU A 173 0.84 2.52 -15.88
C LEU A 173 1.46 3.63 -16.74
N ASP A 174 1.14 4.88 -16.44
CA ASP A 174 1.66 6.07 -17.12
C ASP A 174 2.06 7.11 -16.07
N PRO A 175 3.34 7.09 -15.68
CA PRO A 175 3.87 8.07 -14.74
C PRO A 175 3.64 9.50 -15.22
N ASP A 176 3.92 9.80 -16.49
CA ASP A 176 3.97 11.19 -16.98
C ASP A 176 2.57 11.80 -17.12
N ALA A 177 1.53 10.99 -17.30
CA ALA A 177 0.14 11.45 -17.36
C ALA A 177 -0.46 11.81 -15.99
N VAL A 178 0.08 11.29 -14.88
CA VAL A 178 -0.52 11.43 -13.55
C VAL A 178 0.30 12.37 -12.67
N ASP A 179 -0.05 13.66 -12.70
CA ASP A 179 0.50 14.67 -11.79
C ASP A 179 -0.12 14.53 -10.39
N THR A 180 0.55 13.77 -9.53
CA THR A 180 0.10 13.48 -8.16
C THR A 180 0.14 14.69 -7.24
N GLU A 181 1.05 15.64 -7.48
CA GLU A 181 1.16 16.85 -6.66
C GLU A 181 -0.02 17.79 -6.89
N ARG A 182 -0.45 17.92 -8.15
CA ARG A 182 -1.71 18.60 -8.44
C ARG A 182 -2.92 17.80 -7.98
N LEU A 183 -2.97 16.49 -8.28
CA LEU A 183 -4.15 15.66 -8.02
C LEU A 183 -4.48 15.53 -6.54
N ARG A 184 -3.49 15.49 -5.64
CA ARG A 184 -3.76 15.33 -4.21
C ARG A 184 -4.69 16.41 -3.66
N HIS A 185 -4.53 17.65 -4.12
CA HIS A 185 -5.35 18.78 -3.72
C HIS A 185 -6.73 18.73 -4.39
N VAL A 186 -6.78 18.39 -5.68
CA VAL A 186 -8.05 18.24 -6.42
C VAL A 186 -8.96 17.19 -5.78
N VAL A 187 -8.39 16.04 -5.40
CA VAL A 187 -9.13 14.93 -4.82
C VAL A 187 -9.55 15.24 -3.38
N ALA A 188 -8.67 15.84 -2.56
CA ALA A 188 -9.05 16.29 -1.22
C ALA A 188 -10.19 17.33 -1.28
N ASP A 189 -10.10 18.32 -2.16
CA ASP A 189 -11.15 19.33 -2.32
C ASP A 189 -12.46 18.76 -2.85
N GLN A 190 -12.40 17.74 -3.72
CA GLN A 190 -13.58 16.99 -4.14
C GLN A 190 -14.29 16.37 -2.94
N TRP A 191 -13.56 15.68 -2.05
CA TRP A 191 -14.15 15.06 -0.85
C TRP A 191 -14.61 16.09 0.17
N ARG A 192 -13.91 17.21 0.34
CA ARG A 192 -14.34 18.31 1.20
C ARG A 192 -15.71 18.84 0.77
N ARG A 193 -15.92 19.09 -0.53
CA ARG A 193 -17.22 19.51 -1.06
C ARG A 193 -18.27 18.40 -0.99
N ALA A 194 -17.86 17.16 -1.25
CA ALA A 194 -18.77 16.02 -1.28
C ALA A 194 -19.30 15.66 0.11
N LEU A 195 -18.53 15.88 1.19
CA LEU A 195 -18.89 15.50 2.56
C LEU A 195 -19.28 16.68 3.44
N GLY A 196 -18.73 17.87 3.16
CA GLY A 196 -18.94 19.07 3.96
C GLY A 196 -20.41 19.46 4.08
N ARG A 197 -20.74 20.03 5.25
CA ARG A 197 -22.03 20.62 5.56
C ARG A 197 -22.09 22.09 5.16
#